data_AF-R7UNN0-F1
#
_entry.id   AF-R7UNN0-F1
#
_cell.length_a   1.000
_cell.length_b   1.000
_cell.length_c   1.000
_cell.angle_alpha   90.00
_cell.angle_beta   90.00
_cell.angle_gamma   90.00
#
_symmetry.space_group_name_H-M   'P 1'
#
loop_
_entity.id
_entity.type
_entity.pdbx_description
1 polymer ?
#
loop_
_entity_poly.entity_id
_entity_poly.type
_entity_poly.pdbx_seq_one_letter_code
_entity_poly.pdbx_strand_id
1 'polypeptide(L)' 'NERKMVEEQKKVYAIISNSIENKKVGLSFLDAPGGTGKTFLLDLLLSKVRYNGDIALAVASSGIAATLL' A
#
# COMPACT_ATOMS: atom_id res chain seq x y z
N ASN A 1 -10.14 8.27 -0.66
CA ASN A 1 -10.11 7.04 -1.47
C ASN A 1 -10.37 5.76 -0.67
N GLU A 2 -10.09 5.72 0.63
CA GLU A 2 -10.29 4.53 1.50
C GLU A 2 -11.71 3.93 1.46
N ARG A 3 -12.75 4.74 1.23
CA ARG A 3 -14.15 4.27 1.12
C ARG A 3 -14.41 3.33 -0.08
N LYS A 4 -13.51 3.28 -1.07
CA LYS A 4 -13.63 2.40 -2.26
C LYS A 4 -13.09 0.98 -2.02
N MET A 5 -12.45 0.72 -0.88
CA MET A 5 -11.86 -0.57 -0.58
C MET A 5 -12.92 -1.63 -0.26
N VAL A 6 -12.71 -2.84 -0.77
CA VAL A 6 -13.47 -4.02 -0.32
C VAL A 6 -12.93 -4.51 1.03
N GLU A 7 -13.70 -5.34 1.73
CA GLU A 7 -13.37 -5.78 3.09
C GLU A 7 -12.01 -6.45 3.22
N GLU A 8 -11.58 -7.24 2.24
CA GLU A 8 -10.25 -7.86 2.25
C GLU A 8 -9.13 -6.83 2.14
N GLN A 9 -9.29 -5.83 1.27
CA GLN A 9 -8.32 -4.75 1.13
C GLN A 9 -8.25 -3.92 2.43
N LYS A 10 -9.38 -3.65 3.07
CA LYS A 10 -9.43 -2.94 4.37
C LYS A 10 -8.63 -3.67 5.44
N LYS A 11 -8.76 -5.00 5.51
CA LYS A 11 -7.99 -5.84 6.46
C LYS A 11 -6.49 -5.71 6.22
N VAL A 12 -6.05 -5.85 4.96
CA VAL A 12 -4.63 -5.72 4.59
C VAL A 12 -4.10 -4.33 4.91
N TYR A 13 -4.82 -3.29 4.52
CA TYR A 13 -4.45 -1.90 4.80
C TYR A 13 -4.34 -1.62 6.30
N ALA A 14 -5.28 -2.12 7.11
CA ALA A 14 -5.24 -1.95 8.56
C ALA A 14 -4.03 -2.63 9.19
N ILE A 15 -3.68 -3.85 8.75
CA ILE A 15 -2.52 -4.59 9.24
C ILE A 15 -1.22 -3.81 8.95
N ILE A 16 -1.05 -3.35 7.70
CA ILE A 16 0.17 -2.65 7.29
C ILE A 16 0.24 -1.26 7.92
N SER A 17 -0.87 -0.51 7.92
CA SER A 17 -0.95 0.82 8.54
C SER A 17 -0.63 0.77 10.02
N ASN A 18 -1.16 -0.23 10.75
CA ASN A 18 -0.83 -0.43 12.15
C ASN A 18 0.67 -0.73 12.35
N SER A 19 1.27 -1.53 11.46
CA SER A 19 2.72 -1.79 11.50
C SER A 19 3.54 -0.51 11.31
N ILE A 20 3.14 0.35 10.39
CA ILE A 20 3.77 1.64 10.11
C ILE A 20 3.65 2.58 11.31
N GLU A 21 2.43 2.75 11.85
CA GLU A 21 2.15 3.66 12.97
C GLU A 21 2.90 3.24 14.24
N ASN A 22 3.07 1.94 14.46
CA ASN A 22 3.85 1.40 15.57
C ASN A 22 5.37 1.31 15.28
N LYS A 23 5.83 1.88 14.15
CA LYS A 23 7.24 1.89 13.72
C LYS A 23 7.91 0.51 13.77
N LYS A 24 7.14 -0.54 13.47
CA LYS A 24 7.68 -1.90 13.43
C LYS A 24 8.56 -2.04 12.20
N VAL A 25 9.81 -2.42 12.41
CA VAL A 25 10.70 -2.81 11.32
C VAL A 25 10.23 -4.15 10.76
N GLY A 26 9.99 -4.23 9.46
CA GLY A 26 9.51 -5.45 8.84
C GLY A 26 9.50 -5.38 7.32
N LEU A 27 9.36 -6.55 6.71
CA LEU A 27 9.15 -6.73 5.28
C LEU A 27 7.81 -7.43 5.09
N SER A 28 7.01 -6.94 4.15
CA SER A 28 5.71 -7.53 3.82
C SER A 28 5.62 -7.78 2.33
N PHE A 29 5.03 -8.92 1.96
CA PHE A 29 4.75 -9.27 0.57
C PHE A 29 3.23 -9.28 0.37
N LEU A 30 2.76 -8.56 -0.64
CA LEU A 30 1.36 -8.57 -1.05
C LEU A 30 1.20 -9.45 -2.28
N ASP A 31 0.80 -10.70 -2.07
CA ASP A 31 0.43 -11.60 -3.15
C ASP A 31 -1.08 -11.59 -3.37
N ALA A 32 -1.49 -11.42 -4.62
CA ALA A 32 -2.89 -11.49 -5.01
C ALA A 32 -2.99 -11.74 -6.53
N PRO A 33 -4.12 -12.29 -7.02
CA PRO A 33 -4.39 -12.38 -8.45
C PRO A 33 -4.37 -11.03 -9.19
N GLY A 34 -4.25 -11.06 -10.51
CA GLY A 34 -4.45 -9.87 -11.35
C GLY A 34 -5.84 -9.25 -11.14
N GLY A 35 -5.96 -7.92 -11.25
CA GLY A 35 -7.25 -7.22 -11.13
C GLY A 35 -7.77 -6.99 -9.70
N THR A 36 -7.04 -7.44 -8.67
CA THR A 36 -7.45 -7.31 -7.25
C THR A 36 -7.14 -5.96 -6.59
N GLY A 37 -6.69 -4.98 -7.37
CA GLY A 37 -6.43 -3.62 -6.85
C GLY A 37 -5.17 -3.49 -5.98
N LYS A 38 -4.16 -4.36 -6.14
CA LYS A 38 -2.87 -4.25 -5.43
C LYS A 38 -2.24 -2.85 -5.56
N THR A 39 -2.22 -2.30 -6.78
CA THR A 39 -1.72 -0.95 -7.04
C THR A 39 -2.48 0.11 -6.24
N PHE A 40 -3.81 0.01 -6.21
CA PHE A 40 -4.65 0.93 -5.44
C PHE A 40 -4.36 0.86 -3.94
N LEU A 41 -4.12 -0.34 -3.40
CA LEU A 41 -3.70 -0.52 -2.01
C LEU A 41 -2.34 0.12 -1.72
N LEU A 42 -1.36 -0.08 -2.61
CA LEU A 42 -0.02 0.50 -2.46
C LEU A 42 -0.06 2.03 -2.51
N ASP A 43 -0.80 2.62 -3.45
CA ASP A 43 -0.98 4.07 -3.56
C ASP A 43 -1.61 4.68 -2.29
N LEU A 44 -2.63 4.01 -1.74
CA LEU A 44 -3.24 4.41 -0.46
C LEU A 44 -2.24 4.38 0.70
N LEU A 45 -1.44 3.32 0.83
CA LEU A 45 -0.42 3.20 1.88
C LEU A 45 0.66 4.27 1.73
N LEU A 46 1.16 4.49 0.51
CA LEU A 46 2.12 5.55 0.22
C LEU A 46 1.57 6.93 0.56
N SER A 47 0.31 7.19 0.18
CA SER A 47 -0.40 8.43 0.51
C SER A 47 -0.54 8.62 2.02
N LYS A 48 -0.87 7.56 2.77
CA LYS A 48 -1.00 7.60 4.24
C LYS A 48 0.34 7.91 4.92
N VAL A 49 1.43 7.28 4.49
CA VAL A 49 2.79 7.56 5.01
C VAL A 49 3.17 9.01 4.75
N ARG A 50 3.00 9.48 3.50
CA ARG A 50 3.30 10.88 3.13
C ARG A 50 2.42 11.88 3.87
N TYR A 51 1.13 11.56 4.08
CA TYR A 51 0.21 12.39 4.84
C TYR A 51 0.65 12.56 6.31
N ASN A 52 1.23 11.51 6.90
CA ASN A 52 1.80 11.58 8.25
C ASN A 52 3.13 12.35 8.33
N GLY A 53 3.66 12.84 7.20
CA GLY A 53 4.94 13.56 7.12
C GLY A 53 6.17 12.67 6.99
N ASP A 54 5.98 11.35 6.86
CA ASP A 54 7.05 10.38 6.69
C ASP A 54 7.43 10.20 5.20
N ILE A 55 8.61 9.62 4.95
CA ILE A 55 9.11 9.38 3.59
C ILE A 55 8.59 8.03 3.07
N ALA A 56 7.88 8.05 1.95
CA ALA A 56 7.39 6.86 1.26
C ALA A 56 7.94 6.76 -0.16
N LEU A 57 8.73 5.70 -0.43
CA LEU A 57 9.34 5.42 -1.73
C LEU A 57 8.61 4.27 -2.43
N ALA A 58 8.17 4.50 -3.66
CA ALA A 58 7.59 3.48 -4.52
C ALA A 58 8.62 3.05 -5.56
N VAL A 59 8.83 1.75 -5.72
CA VAL A 59 9.75 1.19 -6.72
C VAL A 59 9.02 0.12 -7.51
N ALA A 60 9.13 0.20 -8.83
CA ALA A 60 8.64 -0.80 -9.75
C ALA A 60 9.80 -1.36 -10.57
N SER A 61 9.83 -2.68 -10.75
CA SER A 61 10.85 -3.36 -11.57
C SER A 61 10.62 -3.19 -13.08
N SER A 62 9.43 -2.76 -13.49
CA SER A 62 9.05 -2.52 -14.89
C SER A 62 8.54 -1.09 -15.07
N GLY A 63 8.87 -0.46 -16.21
CA GLY A 63 8.41 0.89 -16.53
C GLY A 63 6.88 1.03 -16.56
N ILE A 64 6.17 0.00 -17.02
CA ILE A 64 4.69 0.00 -17.03
C ILE A 64 4.13 -0.02 -15.61
N ALA A 65 4.76 -0.77 -14.70
CA ALA A 65 4.37 -0.78 -13.31
C ALA A 65 4.71 0.54 -12.61
N ALA A 66 5.81 1.21 -13.01
CA ALA A 66 6.19 2.51 -12.49
C ALA A 66 5.16 3.60 -12.82
N THR A 67 4.52 3.52 -14.00
CA THR A 67 3.46 4.49 -14.38
C THR A 67 2.15 4.35 -13.61
N LEU A 68 1.98 3.25 -12.85
CA LEU A 68 0.75 2.96 -12.11
C LEU A 68 0.86 3.30 -10.62
N LEU A 69 2.06 3.58 -10.11
CA LEU A 69 2.37 3.89 -8.70
C LEU A 69 2.69 5.38 -8.51
#